data_AF-S4PDB1-F1
#
_entry.id   AF-S4PDB1-F1
#
_cell.length_a   1.000
_cell.length_b   1.000
_cell.length_c   1.000
_cell.angle_alpha   90.00
_cell.angle_beta   90.00
_cell.angle_gamma   90.00
#
_symmetry.space_group_name_H-M   'P 1'
#
loop_
_entity.id
_entity.type
_entity.pdbx_description
1 polymer ?
#
loop_
_entity_poly.entity_id
_entity_poly.type
_entity_poly.pdbx_seq_one_letter_code
_entity_poly.pdbx_strand_id
1 'polypeptide(L)'
;MHPTNKQKPFNMSSSSKMYNIKVREEEYEPDSNIDSDPEWSEWTEDNGPLITCLLCEHTDVEYENILDHMEKKHEFSFSKATIGLD
;
A
#
# COMPACT_ATOMS: atom_id res chain seq x y z
N MET A 1 35.78 9.23 34.52
CA MET A 1 35.30 8.22 35.47
C MET A 1 34.46 7.22 34.69
N HIS A 2 35.00 6.01 34.50
CA HIS A 2 34.35 4.92 33.78
C HIS A 2 33.49 4.08 34.76
N PRO A 3 32.40 3.44 34.28
CA PRO A 3 31.56 2.55 35.07
C PRO A 3 32.20 1.16 35.21
N THR A 4 32.06 0.50 36.37
CA THR A 4 32.52 -0.88 36.58
C THR A 4 31.44 -1.77 37.20
N ASN A 5 30.84 -2.60 36.34
CA ASN A 5 30.76 -4.07 36.38
C ASN A 5 30.55 -4.76 37.75
N LYS A 6 29.44 -5.49 37.91
CA LYS A 6 29.38 -6.75 38.69
C LYS A 6 28.45 -7.81 38.08
N GLN A 7 29.08 -8.74 37.38
CA GLN A 7 28.99 -10.22 37.53
C GLN A 7 27.70 -10.98 37.16
N LYS A 8 27.85 -11.75 36.07
CA LYS A 8 27.10 -12.94 35.65
C LYS A 8 27.50 -14.17 36.48
N PRO A 9 26.61 -15.13 36.78
CA PRO A 9 27.04 -16.51 36.96
C PRO A 9 26.92 -17.31 35.66
N PHE A 10 28.01 -18.01 35.44
CA PHE A 10 28.42 -18.81 34.29
C PHE A 10 27.67 -20.14 34.22
N ASN A 11 28.02 -20.92 33.19
CA ASN A 11 27.98 -22.39 33.12
C ASN A 11 26.72 -23.01 32.45
N MET A 12 26.79 -24.00 31.55
CA MET A 12 27.87 -24.90 31.14
C MET A 12 27.92 -25.05 29.61
N SER A 13 29.15 -25.19 29.14
CA SER A 13 29.56 -25.89 27.91
C SER A 13 28.63 -27.03 27.52
N SER A 14 28.34 -27.18 26.23
CA SER A 14 28.83 -28.33 25.45
C SER A 14 28.52 -28.19 23.96
N SER A 15 29.60 -28.18 23.19
CA SER A 15 29.75 -28.91 21.92
C SER A 15 28.53 -29.06 21.02
N SER A 16 28.56 -28.38 19.87
CA SER A 16 28.84 -29.02 18.57
C SER A 16 28.26 -28.15 17.46
N LYS A 17 29.10 -27.82 16.49
CA LYS A 17 28.72 -27.11 15.27
C LYS A 17 27.79 -28.02 14.46
N MET A 18 26.53 -27.63 14.31
CA MET A 18 25.73 -28.01 13.14
C MET A 18 25.08 -26.75 12.58
N TYR A 19 25.37 -26.51 11.31
CA TYR A 19 24.80 -25.44 10.51
C TYR A 19 23.29 -25.67 10.39
N ASN A 20 22.50 -24.87 11.10
CA ASN A 20 21.06 -24.86 10.94
C ASN A 20 20.71 -23.61 10.13
N ILE A 21 20.38 -23.81 8.87
CA ILE A 21 19.71 -22.80 8.04
C ILE A 21 18.38 -22.52 8.72
N LYS A 22 18.31 -21.42 9.49
CA LYS A 22 17.04 -20.90 9.99
C LYS A 22 16.26 -20.41 8.77
N VAL A 23 15.22 -21.15 8.41
CA VAL A 23 14.05 -20.58 7.75
C VAL A 23 13.70 -19.33 8.56
N ARG A 24 13.84 -18.16 7.94
CA ARG A 24 13.35 -16.92 8.53
C ARG A 24 11.84 -17.11 8.66
N GLU A 25 11.39 -17.23 9.89
CA GLU A 25 10.01 -16.99 10.25
C GLU A 25 9.85 -15.48 10.04
N GLU A 26 9.46 -15.10 8.82
CA GLU A 26 8.89 -13.77 8.60
C GLU A 26 7.59 -13.80 9.41
N GLU A 27 7.68 -13.36 10.68
CA GLU A 27 6.53 -12.95 11.48
C GLU A 27 5.74 -11.98 10.59
N TYR A 28 4.67 -12.50 9.99
CA TYR A 28 3.62 -11.68 9.44
C TYR A 28 2.92 -11.05 10.65
N GLU A 29 3.50 -9.98 11.16
CA GLU A 29 2.80 -9.05 12.02
C GLU A 29 1.59 -8.58 11.20
N PRO A 30 0.36 -8.98 11.55
CA PRO A 30 -0.79 -8.45 10.87
C PRO A 30 -0.77 -6.95 11.12
N ASP A 31 -0.72 -6.16 10.05
CA ASP A 31 -0.85 -4.70 10.10
C ASP A 31 -2.24 -4.37 10.65
N SER A 32 -2.38 -4.44 11.97
CA SER A 32 -3.64 -4.32 12.69
C SER A 32 -4.08 -2.87 12.84
N ASN A 33 -3.58 -1.98 11.98
CA ASN A 33 -3.96 -0.58 11.99
C ASN A 33 -4.07 0.02 10.58
N ILE A 34 -4.69 -0.72 9.66
CA ILE A 34 -5.03 -0.27 8.31
C ILE A 34 -5.95 0.98 8.30
N ASP A 35 -6.57 1.29 9.43
CA ASP A 35 -7.38 2.50 9.67
C ASP A 35 -6.53 3.75 9.97
N SER A 36 -5.22 3.58 10.16
CA SER A 36 -4.27 4.68 10.39
C SER A 36 -3.36 4.93 9.20
N ASP A 37 -3.72 4.46 8.00
CA ASP A 37 -2.97 4.82 6.80
C ASP A 37 -3.24 6.30 6.46
N PRO A 38 -2.28 7.21 6.72
CA PRO A 38 -2.49 8.64 6.55
C PRO A 38 -2.69 9.00 5.08
N GLU A 39 -2.22 8.16 4.15
CA GLU A 39 -2.30 8.41 2.70
C GLU A 39 -3.75 8.29 2.18
N TRP A 40 -4.59 7.49 2.85
CA TRP A 40 -6.03 7.41 2.54
C TRP A 40 -6.86 8.44 3.29
N SER A 41 -6.27 9.08 4.31
CA SER A 41 -6.96 10.02 5.20
C SER A 41 -6.92 11.48 4.69
N GLU A 42 -6.04 11.81 3.74
CA GLU A 42 -5.79 13.19 3.28
C GLU A 42 -6.32 13.46 1.86
N TRP A 43 -7.63 13.29 1.63
CA TRP A 43 -8.27 13.82 0.42
C TRP A 43 -8.47 15.34 0.59
N THR A 44 -7.51 16.13 0.13
CA THR A 44 -7.60 17.60 0.17
C THR A 44 -8.47 18.13 -0.96
N GLU A 45 -9.53 18.88 -0.63
CA GLU A 45 -10.53 19.45 -1.56
C GLU A 45 -9.98 20.56 -2.48
N ASP A 46 -8.71 20.97 -2.33
CA ASP A 46 -8.20 22.20 -2.98
C ASP A 46 -8.23 22.15 -4.51
N ASN A 47 -8.02 20.97 -5.09
CA ASN A 47 -8.43 20.59 -6.45
C ASN A 47 -8.51 19.05 -6.45
N GLY A 48 -9.69 18.48 -6.65
CA GLY A 48 -9.86 17.02 -6.66
C GLY A 48 -8.87 16.32 -7.62
N PRO A 49 -8.54 15.04 -7.39
CA PRO A 49 -7.58 14.33 -8.21
C PRO A 49 -8.02 14.32 -9.68
N LEU A 50 -7.06 14.43 -10.59
CA LEU A 50 -7.31 14.32 -12.03
C LEU A 50 -7.96 12.97 -12.35
N ILE A 51 -9.09 13.02 -13.06
CA ILE A 51 -9.80 11.84 -13.52
C ILE A 51 -9.10 11.34 -14.77
N THR A 52 -8.57 10.12 -14.72
CA THR A 52 -7.83 9.51 -15.83
C THR A 52 -8.78 8.69 -16.71
N CYS A 53 -8.64 8.83 -18.03
CA CYS A 53 -9.36 7.99 -18.99
C CYS A 53 -8.90 6.53 -18.85
N LEU A 54 -9.85 5.59 -18.85
CA LEU A 54 -9.53 4.17 -18.71
C LEU A 54 -8.90 3.55 -19.97
N LEU A 55 -8.89 4.28 -21.09
CA LEU A 55 -8.54 3.79 -22.43
C LEU A 55 -7.30 4.49 -23.02
N CYS A 56 -6.87 5.62 -22.44
CA CYS A 56 -5.64 6.32 -22.83
C CYS A 56 -5.13 7.24 -21.71
N GLU A 57 -3.99 7.91 -21.94
CA GLU A 57 -3.31 8.79 -20.97
C GLU A 57 -3.98 10.16 -20.77
N HIS A 58 -5.20 10.37 -21.27
CA HIS A 58 -5.91 11.64 -21.09
C HIS A 58 -6.43 11.79 -19.67
N THR A 59 -6.38 13.01 -19.14
CA THR A 59 -6.86 13.33 -17.80
C THR A 59 -7.67 14.61 -17.81
N ASP A 60 -8.75 14.66 -17.03
CA ASP A 60 -9.60 15.84 -16.87
C ASP A 60 -9.92 16.10 -15.39
N VAL A 61 -10.31 17.33 -15.09
CA VAL A 61 -10.80 17.72 -13.75
C VAL A 61 -12.31 17.47 -13.62
N GLU A 62 -13.06 17.62 -14.71
CA GLU A 62 -14.51 17.46 -14.72
C GLU A 62 -14.91 16.05 -15.17
N TYR A 63 -15.80 15.43 -14.40
CA TYR A 63 -16.32 14.09 -14.71
C TYR A 63 -17.05 14.05 -16.07
N GLU A 64 -17.85 15.07 -16.39
CA GLU A 64 -18.57 15.12 -17.67
C GLU A 64 -17.61 15.22 -18.87
N ASN A 65 -16.47 15.90 -18.71
CA ASN A 65 -15.47 16.02 -19.78
C ASN A 65 -14.79 14.67 -20.06
N ILE A 66 -14.47 13.90 -19.02
CA ILE A 66 -13.85 12.58 -19.24
C ILE A 66 -14.82 11.59 -19.89
N LEU A 67 -16.12 11.68 -19.57
CA LEU A 67 -17.17 10.88 -20.21
C LEU A 67 -17.31 11.25 -21.69
N ASP A 68 -17.37 12.54 -22.00
CA ASP A 68 -17.43 13.04 -23.37
C ASP A 68 -16.19 12.63 -24.18
N HIS A 69 -15.00 12.68 -23.57
CA HIS A 69 -13.77 12.19 -24.16
C HIS A 69 -13.86 10.70 -24.54
N MET A 70 -14.36 9.87 -23.62
CA MET A 70 -14.55 8.44 -23.86
C MET A 70 -15.49 8.20 -25.05
N GLU A 71 -16.60 8.94 -25.13
CA GLU A 71 -17.56 8.78 -26.22
C GLU A 71 -17.00 9.25 -27.56
N LYS A 72 -16.32 10.40 -27.60
CA LYS A 72 -15.84 10.99 -28.86
C LYS A 72 -14.58 10.34 -29.41
N LYS A 73 -13.63 9.98 -28.54
CA LYS A 73 -12.31 9.47 -28.94
C LYS A 73 -12.27 7.95 -29.02
N HIS A 74 -13.00 7.28 -28.14
CA HIS A 74 -12.97 5.83 -28.02
C HIS A 74 -14.27 5.15 -28.44
N GLU A 75 -15.29 5.92 -28.87
CA GLU A 75 -16.63 5.42 -29.19
C GLU A 75 -17.21 4.58 -28.04
N PHE A 76 -16.79 4.91 -26.80
CA PHE A 76 -17.08 4.18 -25.58
C PHE A 76 -17.93 5.03 -24.64
N SER A 77 -19.07 4.50 -24.21
CA SER A 77 -19.97 5.17 -23.27
C SER A 77 -19.95 4.43 -21.94
N PHE A 78 -19.26 5.01 -20.95
CA PHE A 78 -19.14 4.41 -19.62
C PHE A 78 -20.50 4.22 -18.96
N SER A 79 -21.37 5.24 -19.05
CA SER A 79 -22.73 5.21 -18.48
C SER A 79 -23.56 4.06 -19.03
N LYS A 80 -23.42 3.71 -20.33
CA LYS A 80 -24.10 2.57 -20.95
C LYS A 80 -23.50 1.24 -20.51
N ALA A 81 -22.17 1.18 -20.36
CA ALA A 81 -21.46 -0.04 -19.98
C ALA A 81 -21.76 -0.47 -18.54
N THR A 82 -22.09 0.48 -17.65
CA THR A 82 -22.41 0.22 -16.25
C THR A 82 -23.91 0.08 -15.96
N ILE A 83 -24.78 0.12 -16.98
CA ILE A 83 -26.22 -0.09 -16.77
C ILE A 83 -26.43 -1.50 -16.21
N GLY A 84 -27.06 -1.59 -15.04
CA GLY A 84 -27.37 -2.87 -14.39
C GLY A 84 -26.21 -3.47 -13.58
N LEU A 85 -25.13 -2.71 -13.39
CA LEU A 85 -24.10 -3.02 -12.40
C LEU A 85 -24.48 -2.32 -11.08
N ASP A 86 -25.26 -3.02 -10.25
CA ASP A 86 -25.64 -2.65 -8.87
C ASP A 86 -25.05 -3.67 -7.89
#